data_AF-A0A259CT35-F1
#
_entry.id   AF-A0A259CT35-F1
#
_cell.length_a   1.000
_cell.length_b   1.000
_cell.length_c   1.000
_cell.angle_alpha   90.00
_cell.angle_beta   90.00
_cell.angle_gamma   90.00
#
_symmetry.space_group_name_H-M   'P 1'
#
loop_
_entity.id
_entity.type
_entity.pdbx_description
1 polymer ?
#
loop_
_entity_poly.entity_id
_entity_poly.type
_entity_poly.pdbx_seq_one_letter_code
_entity_poly.pdbx_strand_id
1 'polypeptide(L)' 'RKMLRYFVDFTKALSTRRLTMGVANGRVEADGEVIYQVTDMKVALSAN' A
#
# COMPACT_ATOMS: atom_id res chain seq x y z
N ARG A 1 5.88 23.92 3.19
CA ARG A 1 5.88 22.44 3.22
C ARG A 1 4.45 22.00 2.88
N LYS A 2 4.26 21.07 1.94
CA LYS A 2 2.92 20.51 1.64
C LYS A 2 2.66 19.30 2.52
N MET A 3 1.43 19.13 3.00
CA MET A 3 1.07 17.95 3.81
C MET A 3 0.68 16.81 2.87
N LEU A 4 1.39 15.69 2.99
CA LEU A 4 1.10 14.47 2.25
C LEU A 4 0.31 13.50 3.13
N ARG A 5 -0.76 12.95 2.57
CA ARG A 5 -1.56 11.89 3.19
C ARG A 5 -1.50 10.65 2.32
N TYR A 6 -1.11 9.52 2.92
CA TYR A 6 -1.00 8.23 2.26
C TYR A 6 -2.18 7.35 2.67
N PHE A 7 -2.84 6.78 1.69
CA PHE A 7 -3.93 5.83 1.89
C PHE A 7 -3.52 4.48 1.34
N VAL A 8 -3.74 3.43 2.12
CA VAL A 8 -3.43 2.05 1.77
C VAL A 8 -4.64 1.19 2.13
N ASP A 9 -5.36 0.78 1.11
CA ASP A 9 -6.59 0.01 1.22
C ASP A 9 -6.27 -1.45 0.83
N PHE A 10 -6.11 -2.31 1.85
CA PHE A 10 -5.79 -3.72 1.61
C PHE A 10 -6.95 -4.45 0.95
N THR A 11 -6.69 -5.05 -0.20
CA THR A 11 -7.63 -5.91 -0.93
C THR A 11 -7.41 -7.38 -0.59
N LYS A 12 -6.18 -7.74 -0.19
CA LYS A 12 -5.84 -9.10 0.25
C LYS A 12 -4.71 -9.09 1.27
N ALA A 13 -4.82 -9.94 2.27
CA ALA A 13 -3.73 -10.25 3.19
C ALA A 13 -3.55 -11.77 3.23
N LEU A 14 -2.31 -12.23 3.02
CA LEU A 14 -1.93 -13.64 3.00
C LEU A 14 -0.80 -13.85 3.99
N SER A 15 -1.02 -14.72 4.97
CA SER A 15 0.02 -15.17 5.88
C SER A 15 0.06 -16.69 5.88
N THR A 16 1.19 -17.24 5.48
CA THR A 16 1.48 -18.68 5.45
C THR A 16 2.83 -18.94 6.09
N ARG A 17 3.16 -20.21 6.37
CA ARG A 17 4.47 -20.57 6.96
C ARG A 17 5.68 -20.11 6.11
N ARG A 18 5.51 -19.95 4.80
CA ARG A 18 6.61 -19.64 3.86
C ARG A 18 6.52 -18.24 3.24
N LEU A 19 5.38 -17.56 3.37
CA LEU A 19 5.11 -16.30 2.70
C LEU A 19 4.14 -15.47 3.51
N THR A 20 4.54 -14.24 3.83
CA THR A 20 3.63 -13.19 4.29
C THR A 20 3.59 -12.11 3.21
N MET A 21 2.40 -11.82 2.68
CA MET A 21 2.20 -10.91 1.57
C MET A 21 0.90 -10.12 1.73
N GLY A 22 0.95 -8.82 1.41
CA GLY A 22 -0.21 -7.95 1.29
C GLY A 22 -0.42 -7.50 -0.16
N VAL A 23 -1.68 -7.37 -0.55
CA VAL A 23 -2.11 -6.69 -1.78
C VAL A 23 -3.00 -5.51 -1.40
N ALA A 24 -2.73 -4.33 -1.97
CA ALA A 24 -3.47 -3.13 -1.65
C ALA A 24 -3.62 -2.19 -2.84
N ASN A 25 -4.67 -1.39 -2.82
CA ASN A 25 -4.75 -0.17 -3.60
C ASN A 25 -4.25 0.99 -2.75
N GLY A 26 -3.74 2.04 -3.38
CA GLY A 26 -3.24 3.19 -2.64
C GLY A 26 -3.40 4.49 -3.40
N ARG A 27 -3.44 5.58 -2.63
CA ARG A 27 -3.38 6.93 -3.18
C ARG A 27 -2.60 7.85 -2.26
N VAL A 28 -2.02 8.89 -2.87
CA VAL A 28 -1.35 9.96 -2.14
C VAL A 28 -2.09 11.25 -2.43
N GLU A 29 -2.43 11.97 -1.36
CA GLU A 29 -3.05 13.29 -1.43
C GLU A 29 -2.07 14.36 -0.94
N ALA A 30 -1.94 15.45 -1.69
CA ALA A 30 -1.23 16.66 -1.29
C ALA A 30 -2.26 17.78 -1.05
N ASP A 31 -2.37 18.24 0.20
CA ASP A 31 -3.31 19.31 0.59
C ASP A 31 -4.78 19.06 0.15
N GLY A 32 -5.20 17.80 0.03
CA GLY A 32 -6.56 17.43 -0.38
C GLY A 32 -6.68 16.93 -1.83
N GLU A 33 -5.67 17.15 -2.66
CA GLU A 33 -5.68 16.72 -4.06
C GLU A 33 -4.94 15.39 -4.25
N VAL A 34 -5.55 14.44 -4.95
CA VAL A 34 -4.90 13.15 -5.28
C VAL A 34 -3.82 13.39 -6.34
N ILE A 35 -2.57 13.11 -5.99
CA ILE A 35 -1.41 13.29 -6.87
C ILE A 35 -0.83 11.97 -7.40
N TYR A 36 -1.10 10.86 -6.72
CA TYR A 36 -0.70 9.51 -7.16
C TYR A 36 -1.77 8.48 -6.83
N GLN A 37 -1.88 7.47 -7.68
CA GLN A 37 -2.76 6.31 -7.51
C GLN A 37 -2.01 5.05 -7.91
N VAL A 38 -2.23 3.98 -7.16
CA VAL A 38 -1.71 2.64 -7.46
C VAL A 38 -2.80 1.60 -7.22
N THR A 39 -2.89 0.64 -8.13
CA THR A 39 -3.77 -0.51 -8.02
C THR A 39 -2.93 -1.78 -7.92
N ASP A 40 -3.40 -2.76 -7.15
CA ASP A 40 -2.78 -4.07 -7.01
C ASP A 40 -1.29 -4.03 -6.59
N MET A 41 -0.92 -3.11 -5.69
CA MET A 41 0.40 -3.08 -5.06
C MET A 41 0.61 -4.36 -4.25
N LYS A 42 1.70 -5.09 -4.51
CA LYS A 42 2.05 -6.36 -3.84
C LYS A 42 3.33 -6.20 -3.04
N VAL A 43 3.29 -6.51 -1.75
CA VAL A 43 4.45 -6.44 -0.86
C VAL A 43 4.56 -7.76 -0.10
N ALA A 44 5.74 -8.37 -0.11
CA ALA A 44 6.04 -9.60 0.63
C ALA A 44 7.13 -9.34 1.67
N LEU A 45 7.02 -9.99 2.83
CA LEU A 45 8.09 -9.99 3.82
C LEU A 45 9.13 -11.06 3.45
N SER A 46 10.40 -10.69 3.47
CA SER A 46 11.53 -11.61 3.35
C SER A 46 12.26 -11.67 4.70
N ALA A 47 12.57 -12.87 5.17
CA ALA A 47 13.53 -13.04 6.25
C ALA A 47 14.95 -12.84 5.70
N ASN A 48 15.82 -12.22 6.50
CA ASN A 48 17.26 -12.08 6.21
C ASN A 48 18.02 -13.35 6.58
#